data_AF-A0A7Y2GC00-F1
#
_entry.id   AF-A0A7Y2GC00-F1
#
_cell.length_a   1.000
_cell.length_b   1.000
_cell.length_c   1.000
_cell.angle_alpha   90.00
_cell.angle_beta   90.00
_cell.angle_gamma   90.00
#
_symmetry.space_group_name_H-M   'P 1'
#
loop_
_entity.id
_entity.type
_entity.pdbx_description
1 polymer ?
#
loop_
_entity_poly.entity_id
_entity_poly.type
_entity_poly.pdbx_seq_one_letter_code
_entity_poly.pdbx_strand_id
1 'polypeptide(L)'
;MTHTHFTPFSLALDFDEASERLDSHLYRRVRECRICRGALEELSRWLLALDHCDPIVGPEFTTRHDFFASLMTENLTHEDRLAALRSDELFHHWGLGRLLLEESRSCRESNPELSTELAELALTVAEHLDPGFYRPERVADAQAQAAANYGDALRLLHRLDVAKQQFTAAISYLANGTGRPRIASGVARLEARLLKDKGHHDEALDLLELAIAAYEERDEESRSLLHWMHESCGDRIEGEEITDGTTQNQTG
;
A
#
# COMPACT_ATOMS: atom_id res chain seq x y z
N MET A 1 -7.56 5.92 35.07
CA MET A 1 -6.92 7.07 34.39
C MET A 1 -7.86 7.59 33.33
N THR A 2 -8.32 8.84 33.45
CA THR A 2 -9.11 9.51 32.41
C THR A 2 -8.15 10.14 31.40
N HIS A 3 -8.15 9.66 30.16
CA HIS A 3 -7.38 10.24 29.06
C HIS A 3 -8.32 10.44 27.87
N THR A 4 -7.94 11.34 26.96
CA THR A 4 -8.63 11.50 25.67
C THR A 4 -8.33 10.30 24.79
N HIS A 5 -9.37 9.60 24.34
CA HIS A 5 -9.20 8.45 23.45
C HIS A 5 -8.84 8.92 22.03
N PHE A 6 -7.94 8.17 21.40
CA PHE A 6 -7.60 8.43 20.00
C PHE A 6 -8.68 7.88 19.07
N THR A 7 -8.91 8.59 17.98
CA THR A 7 -9.54 8.06 16.77
C THR A 7 -8.44 7.64 15.79
N PRO A 8 -8.74 6.84 14.75
CA PRO A 8 -7.74 6.52 13.72
C PRO A 8 -7.13 7.79 13.08
N PHE A 9 -7.93 8.84 12.90
CA PHE A 9 -7.48 10.14 12.39
C PHE A 9 -6.52 10.85 13.34
N SER A 10 -6.87 10.97 14.62
CA SER A 10 -5.97 11.62 15.58
C SER A 10 -4.68 10.81 15.74
N LEU A 11 -4.76 9.48 15.72
CA LEU A 11 -3.58 8.60 15.73
C LEU A 11 -2.68 8.84 14.51
N ALA A 12 -3.25 8.97 13.31
CA ALA A 12 -2.48 9.25 12.10
C ALA A 12 -1.66 10.54 12.21
N LEU A 13 -2.26 11.61 12.74
CA LEU A 13 -1.60 12.90 12.95
C LEU A 13 -0.57 12.82 14.09
N ASP A 14 -0.94 12.19 15.21
CA ASP A 14 -0.05 12.07 16.37
C ASP A 14 1.16 11.17 16.08
N PHE A 15 1.06 10.18 15.19
CA PHE A 15 2.20 9.36 14.78
C PHE A 15 3.21 10.12 13.92
N ASP A 16 2.77 11.07 13.12
CA ASP A 16 3.66 11.93 12.33
C ASP A 16 4.54 12.76 13.27
N GLU A 17 3.90 13.44 14.23
CA GLU A 17 4.57 14.23 15.28
C GLU A 17 5.44 13.36 16.22
N ALA A 18 4.99 12.15 16.55
CA ALA A 18 5.71 11.21 17.42
C ALA A 18 6.84 10.44 16.72
N SER A 19 6.85 10.36 15.39
CA SER A 19 7.99 9.73 14.68
C SER A 19 9.29 10.52 14.91
N GLU A 20 9.17 11.84 15.12
CA GLU A 20 10.29 12.73 15.46
C GLU A 20 10.67 12.67 16.94
N ARG A 21 9.76 12.23 17.80
CA ARG A 21 9.92 12.17 19.26
C ARG A 21 9.42 10.81 19.72
N LEU A 22 10.32 9.84 19.93
CA LEU A 22 10.07 8.52 20.52
C LEU A 22 9.18 8.57 21.78
N ASP A 23 7.88 8.82 21.62
CA ASP A 23 6.99 9.18 22.72
C ASP A 23 6.43 7.91 23.31
N SER A 24 7.17 7.40 24.28
CA SER A 24 6.79 6.28 25.14
C SER A 24 5.37 6.41 25.71
N HIS A 25 4.81 7.63 25.83
CA HIS A 25 3.45 7.84 26.32
C HIS A 25 2.37 7.49 25.30
N LEU A 26 2.57 7.77 24.00
CA LEU A 26 1.61 7.39 22.96
C LEU A 26 1.48 5.87 22.88
N TYR A 27 2.62 5.17 22.78
CA TYR A 27 2.67 3.71 22.76
C TYR A 27 2.05 3.10 24.02
N ARG A 28 2.38 3.61 25.20
CA ARG A 28 1.80 3.14 26.46
C ARG A 28 0.27 3.29 26.48
N ARG A 29 -0.26 4.42 26.01
CA ARG A 29 -1.72 4.66 25.97
C ARG A 29 -2.43 3.70 25.02
N VAL A 30 -1.90 3.49 23.83
CA VAL A 30 -2.48 2.54 22.86
C VAL A 30 -2.43 1.11 23.40
N ARG A 31 -1.35 0.76 24.11
CA ARG A 31 -1.19 -0.55 24.75
C ARG A 31 -2.18 -0.77 25.90
N GLU A 32 -2.34 0.18 26.80
CA GLU A 32 -3.14 0.03 28.03
C GLU A 32 -4.64 0.30 27.81
N CYS A 33 -5.03 1.04 26.76
CA CYS A 33 -6.43 1.37 26.48
C CYS A 33 -7.03 0.58 25.31
N ARG A 34 -8.10 -0.18 25.57
CA ARG A 34 -8.84 -0.95 24.55
C ARG A 34 -9.36 -0.08 23.40
N ILE A 35 -9.85 1.13 23.67
CA ILE A 35 -10.42 2.01 22.63
C ILE A 35 -9.31 2.50 21.69
N CYS A 36 -8.20 3.00 22.26
CA CYS A 36 -7.05 3.45 21.49
C CYS A 36 -6.41 2.30 20.67
N ARG A 37 -6.40 1.08 21.22
CA ARG A 37 -5.98 -0.11 20.48
C ARG A 37 -6.86 -0.39 19.26
N GLY A 38 -8.18 -0.32 19.42
CA GLY A 38 -9.12 -0.49 18.30
C GLY A 38 -8.92 0.56 17.20
N ALA A 39 -8.60 1.79 17.58
CA ALA A 39 -8.27 2.84 16.62
C ALA A 39 -6.96 2.56 15.86
N LEU A 40 -5.92 2.03 16.52
CA LEU A 40 -4.69 1.59 15.86
C LEU A 40 -4.93 0.43 14.89
N GLU A 41 -5.72 -0.56 15.30
CA GLU A 41 -6.10 -1.70 14.45
C GLU A 41 -6.84 -1.21 13.19
N GLU A 42 -7.74 -0.25 13.33
CA GLU A 42 -8.45 0.38 12.21
C GLU A 42 -7.51 1.15 11.28
N LEU A 43 -6.64 2.00 11.82
CA LEU A 43 -5.63 2.70 11.02
C LEU A 43 -4.72 1.71 10.27
N SER A 44 -4.32 0.62 10.91
CA SER A 44 -3.52 -0.44 10.28
C SER A 44 -4.26 -1.11 9.13
N ARG A 45 -5.58 -1.33 9.26
CA ARG A 45 -6.42 -1.82 8.14
C ARG A 45 -6.46 -0.84 6.98
N TRP A 46 -6.58 0.46 7.26
CA TRP A 46 -6.57 1.50 6.22
C TRP A 46 -5.24 1.49 5.45
N LEU A 47 -4.12 1.53 6.18
CA LEU A 47 -2.77 1.51 5.59
C LEU A 47 -2.53 0.25 4.75
N LEU A 48 -2.95 -0.92 5.24
CA LEU A 48 -2.84 -2.17 4.49
C LEU A 48 -3.65 -2.14 3.19
N ALA A 49 -4.87 -1.61 3.22
CA ALA A 49 -5.70 -1.47 2.03
C ALA A 49 -5.10 -0.47 1.02
N LEU A 50 -4.50 0.61 1.52
CA LEU A 50 -3.81 1.60 0.71
C LEU A 50 -2.44 1.12 0.21
N ASP A 51 -1.94 -0.02 0.68
CA ASP A 51 -0.58 -0.50 0.44
C ASP A 51 0.48 0.55 0.83
N HIS A 52 0.18 1.33 1.86
CA HIS A 52 1.02 2.39 2.41
C HIS A 52 1.42 2.04 3.85
N CYS A 53 2.51 2.61 4.37
CA CYS A 53 2.88 2.41 5.77
C CYS A 53 3.06 3.71 6.54
N ASP A 54 2.95 4.86 5.89
CA ASP A 54 2.93 6.15 6.57
C ASP A 54 1.53 6.43 7.13
N PRO A 55 1.37 6.55 8.46
CA PRO A 55 0.10 6.82 9.11
C PRO A 55 -0.64 8.03 8.56
N ILE A 56 0.08 9.08 8.12
CA ILE A 56 -0.54 10.33 7.63
C ILE A 56 -1.41 10.10 6.38
N VAL A 57 -1.12 9.04 5.62
CA VAL A 57 -1.87 8.64 4.42
C VAL A 57 -3.10 7.79 4.79
N GLY A 58 -3.18 7.22 6.00
CA GLY A 58 -4.31 6.40 6.44
C GLY A 58 -5.70 7.04 6.25
N PRO A 59 -5.91 8.31 6.67
CA PRO A 59 -7.16 9.06 6.45
C PRO A 59 -7.70 9.03 5.02
N GLU A 60 -6.82 8.97 4.02
CA GLU A 60 -7.18 8.92 2.60
C GLU A 60 -8.05 7.71 2.24
N PHE A 61 -8.00 6.64 3.04
CA PHE A 61 -8.85 5.47 2.87
C PHE A 61 -10.34 5.83 2.96
N THR A 62 -10.69 6.84 3.77
CA THR A 62 -12.08 7.22 4.00
C THR A 62 -12.63 8.16 2.92
N THR A 63 -11.77 8.98 2.33
CA THR A 63 -12.15 10.00 1.33
C THR A 63 -12.04 9.51 -0.12
N ARG A 64 -11.31 8.41 -0.36
CA ARG A 64 -11.06 7.89 -1.73
C ARG A 64 -12.33 7.62 -2.54
N HIS A 65 -13.41 7.18 -1.89
CA HIS A 65 -14.68 6.90 -2.58
C HIS A 65 -15.40 8.18 -3.00
N ASP A 66 -15.29 9.26 -2.23
CA ASP A 66 -15.89 10.55 -2.58
C ASP A 66 -15.17 11.17 -3.79
N PHE A 67 -13.83 11.13 -3.79
CA PHE A 67 -13.05 11.58 -4.95
C PHE A 67 -13.29 10.72 -6.19
N PHE A 68 -13.40 9.40 -6.02
CA PHE A 68 -13.76 8.50 -7.10
C PHE A 68 -15.14 8.81 -7.67
N ALA A 69 -16.16 8.98 -6.82
CA ALA A 69 -17.51 9.32 -7.24
C ALA A 69 -17.55 10.67 -7.99
N SER A 70 -16.82 11.68 -7.49
CA SER A 70 -16.69 12.97 -8.16
C SER A 70 -16.06 12.84 -9.55
N LEU A 71 -14.95 12.10 -9.67
CA LEU A 71 -14.25 11.88 -10.93
C LEU A 71 -15.10 11.05 -11.93
N MET A 72 -15.86 10.08 -11.44
CA MET A 72 -16.64 9.15 -12.26
C MET A 72 -18.07 9.65 -12.55
N THR A 73 -18.34 10.94 -12.34
CA THR A 73 -19.62 11.57 -12.71
C THR A 73 -19.99 11.30 -14.18
N GLU A 74 -21.26 10.97 -14.46
CA GLU A 74 -21.75 10.49 -15.77
C GLU A 74 -21.51 11.44 -16.95
N ASN A 75 -21.32 12.74 -16.68
CA ASN A 75 -21.16 13.76 -17.72
C ASN A 75 -19.71 13.97 -18.18
N LEU A 76 -18.73 13.35 -17.53
CA LEU A 76 -17.32 13.50 -17.89
C LEU A 76 -16.89 12.37 -18.83
N THR A 77 -16.29 12.74 -19.97
CA THR A 77 -15.59 11.79 -20.83
C THR A 77 -14.28 11.34 -20.19
N HIS A 78 -13.67 10.26 -20.69
CA HIS A 78 -12.35 9.83 -20.24
C HIS A 78 -11.29 10.93 -20.39
N GLU A 79 -11.35 11.69 -21.48
CA GLU A 79 -10.43 12.82 -21.72
C GLU A 79 -10.64 13.96 -20.70
N ASP A 80 -11.91 14.27 -20.37
CA ASP A 80 -12.22 15.27 -19.34
C ASP A 80 -11.72 14.83 -17.95
N ARG A 81 -11.83 13.53 -17.64
CA ARG A 81 -11.30 12.97 -16.38
C ARG A 81 -9.79 13.09 -16.32
N LEU A 82 -9.09 12.75 -17.40
CA LEU A 82 -7.63 12.94 -17.49
C LEU A 82 -7.24 14.41 -17.35
N ALA A 83 -7.98 15.33 -17.97
CA ALA A 83 -7.75 16.76 -17.85
C ALA A 83 -7.94 17.24 -16.39
N ALA A 84 -8.99 16.76 -15.71
CA ALA A 84 -9.22 17.06 -14.30
C ALA A 84 -8.07 16.54 -13.42
N LEU A 85 -7.64 15.28 -13.59
CA LEU A 85 -6.52 14.71 -12.85
C LEU A 85 -5.21 15.48 -13.03
N ARG A 86 -4.97 16.07 -14.21
CA ARG A 86 -3.73 16.85 -14.47
C ARG A 86 -3.76 18.26 -13.89
N SER A 87 -4.95 18.82 -13.67
CA SER A 87 -5.12 20.24 -13.35
C SER A 87 -5.59 20.51 -11.93
N ASP A 88 -6.28 19.55 -11.30
CA ASP A 88 -6.85 19.72 -9.97
C ASP A 88 -6.11 18.85 -8.96
N GLU A 89 -5.34 19.52 -8.09
CA GLU A 89 -4.55 18.92 -7.02
C GLU A 89 -5.39 18.09 -6.03
N LEU A 90 -6.71 18.33 -5.96
CA LEU A 90 -7.61 17.54 -5.12
C LEU A 90 -7.63 16.05 -5.51
N PHE A 91 -7.30 15.73 -6.76
CA PHE A 91 -7.22 14.34 -7.21
C PHE A 91 -5.82 13.73 -7.10
N HIS A 92 -4.80 14.47 -6.67
CA HIS A 92 -3.42 13.98 -6.49
C HIS A 92 -3.29 13.24 -5.16
N HIS A 93 -4.13 12.23 -5.00
CA HIS A 93 -4.42 11.57 -3.73
C HIS A 93 -4.12 10.07 -3.84
N TRP A 94 -3.24 9.56 -2.98
CA TRP A 94 -2.81 8.16 -2.97
C TRP A 94 -4.00 7.20 -2.92
N GLY A 95 -4.95 7.46 -2.02
CA GLY A 95 -6.15 6.64 -1.86
C GLY A 95 -6.99 6.53 -3.13
N LEU A 96 -7.04 7.59 -3.95
CA LEU A 96 -7.77 7.59 -5.21
C LEU A 96 -7.06 6.71 -6.24
N GLY A 97 -5.74 6.87 -6.40
CA GLY A 97 -4.93 6.05 -7.30
C GLY A 97 -5.06 4.55 -6.97
N ARG A 98 -5.07 4.19 -5.68
CA ARG A 98 -5.28 2.81 -5.23
C ARG A 98 -6.66 2.27 -5.59
N LEU A 99 -7.72 3.05 -5.34
CA LEU A 99 -9.08 2.64 -5.67
C LEU A 99 -9.26 2.47 -7.18
N LEU A 100 -8.73 3.38 -8.01
CA LEU A 100 -8.77 3.24 -9.47
C LEU A 100 -8.11 1.93 -9.95
N LEU A 101 -6.99 1.53 -9.34
CA LEU A 101 -6.35 0.23 -9.64
C LEU A 101 -7.18 -0.97 -9.15
N GLU A 102 -7.84 -0.87 -8.00
CA GLU A 102 -8.74 -1.91 -7.48
C GLU A 102 -9.93 -2.12 -8.45
N GLU A 103 -10.57 -1.03 -8.88
CA GLU A 103 -11.70 -1.06 -9.81
C GLU A 103 -11.27 -1.56 -11.20
N SER A 104 -10.15 -1.06 -11.74
CA SER A 104 -9.58 -1.54 -13.00
C SER A 104 -9.40 -3.07 -13.01
N ARG A 105 -8.76 -3.62 -11.97
CA ARG A 105 -8.57 -5.07 -11.86
C ARG A 105 -9.88 -5.85 -11.74
N SER A 106 -10.88 -5.27 -11.11
CA SER A 106 -12.17 -5.92 -10.84
C SER A 106 -13.04 -6.01 -12.08
N CYS A 107 -12.96 -5.02 -12.98
CA CYS A 107 -13.74 -5.01 -14.22
C CYS A 107 -13.00 -5.58 -15.44
N ARG A 108 -11.70 -5.91 -15.33
CA ARG A 108 -10.85 -6.33 -16.47
C ARG A 108 -11.42 -7.43 -17.37
N GLU A 109 -12.12 -8.41 -16.80
CA GLU A 109 -12.66 -9.55 -17.55
C GLU A 109 -14.04 -9.26 -18.15
N SER A 110 -14.84 -8.41 -17.50
CA SER A 110 -16.19 -8.08 -17.93
C SER A 110 -16.25 -6.85 -18.84
N ASN A 111 -15.30 -5.92 -18.68
CA ASN A 111 -15.20 -4.68 -19.44
C ASN A 111 -13.71 -4.23 -19.56
N PRO A 112 -12.95 -4.81 -20.50
CA PRO A 112 -11.54 -4.47 -20.73
C PRO A 112 -11.28 -3.00 -21.07
N GLU A 113 -12.23 -2.34 -21.76
CA GLU A 113 -12.15 -0.92 -22.11
C GLU A 113 -12.17 -0.05 -20.86
N LEU A 114 -13.17 -0.23 -19.98
CA LEU A 114 -13.25 0.50 -18.72
C LEU A 114 -12.04 0.19 -17.82
N SER A 115 -11.60 -1.06 -17.77
CA SER A 115 -10.38 -1.44 -17.04
C SER A 115 -9.17 -0.66 -17.53
N THR A 116 -9.06 -0.44 -18.84
CA THR A 116 -7.97 0.31 -19.45
C THR A 116 -8.05 1.80 -19.10
N GLU A 117 -9.24 2.40 -19.20
CA GLU A 117 -9.47 3.79 -18.79
C GLU A 117 -9.11 4.02 -17.31
N LEU A 118 -9.60 3.17 -16.41
CA LEU A 118 -9.32 3.28 -14.97
C LEU A 118 -7.84 3.12 -14.64
N ALA A 119 -7.12 2.22 -15.33
CA ALA A 119 -5.69 2.06 -15.13
C ALA A 119 -4.88 3.27 -15.63
N GLU A 120 -5.31 3.89 -16.73
CA GLU A 120 -4.70 5.14 -17.23
C GLU A 120 -4.93 6.31 -16.27
N LEU A 121 -6.15 6.43 -15.72
CA LEU A 121 -6.46 7.42 -14.68
C LEU A 121 -5.59 7.18 -13.44
N ALA A 122 -5.42 5.92 -13.01
CA ALA A 122 -4.56 5.60 -11.87
C ALA A 122 -3.09 5.98 -12.11
N LEU A 123 -2.56 5.73 -13.31
CA LEU A 123 -1.22 6.14 -13.69
C LEU A 123 -1.09 7.67 -13.68
N THR A 124 -2.08 8.37 -14.21
CA THR A 124 -2.12 9.84 -14.21
C THR A 124 -2.11 10.39 -12.79
N VAL A 125 -2.88 9.81 -11.85
CA VAL A 125 -2.80 10.18 -10.42
C VAL A 125 -1.38 9.96 -9.89
N ALA A 126 -0.79 8.79 -10.12
CA ALA A 126 0.54 8.45 -9.62
C ALA A 126 1.65 9.37 -10.19
N GLU A 127 1.51 9.86 -11.40
CA GLU A 127 2.42 10.83 -12.03
C GLU A 127 2.35 12.23 -11.39
N HIS A 128 1.24 12.56 -10.72
CA HIS A 128 1.02 13.88 -10.10
C HIS A 128 1.08 13.86 -8.56
N LEU A 129 1.31 12.70 -7.94
CA LEU A 129 1.54 12.63 -6.50
C LEU A 129 2.76 13.47 -6.11
N ASP A 130 2.64 14.30 -5.07
CA ASP A 130 3.75 15.10 -4.55
C ASP A 130 4.84 14.19 -3.91
N PRO A 131 6.05 14.11 -4.48
CA PRO A 131 7.14 13.34 -3.90
C PRO A 131 7.62 13.89 -2.56
N GLY A 132 7.40 15.18 -2.28
CA GLY A 132 7.73 15.81 -0.99
C GLY A 132 6.85 15.29 0.14
N PHE A 133 5.57 15.07 -0.12
CA PHE A 133 4.61 14.51 0.84
C PHE A 133 4.70 12.98 0.93
N TYR A 134 4.66 12.27 -0.20
CA TYR A 134 4.55 10.80 -0.22
C TYR A 134 5.89 10.05 -0.19
N ARG A 135 7.02 10.76 -0.23
CA ARG A 135 8.39 10.24 -0.45
C ARG A 135 8.63 9.78 -1.90
N PRO A 136 9.73 10.19 -2.54
CA PRO A 136 9.96 9.91 -3.96
C PRO A 136 9.96 8.42 -4.33
N GLU A 137 10.54 7.58 -3.49
CA GLU A 137 10.66 6.14 -3.76
C GLU A 137 9.30 5.45 -3.72
N ARG A 138 8.36 5.94 -2.90
CA ARG A 138 6.99 5.41 -2.85
C ARG A 138 6.14 5.90 -4.02
N VAL A 139 6.35 7.14 -4.45
CA VAL A 139 5.71 7.65 -5.67
C VAL A 139 6.17 6.82 -6.88
N ALA A 140 7.47 6.53 -6.99
CA ALA A 140 8.00 5.64 -8.03
C ALA A 140 7.39 4.22 -7.95
N ASP A 141 7.24 3.65 -6.75
CA ASP A 141 6.52 2.38 -6.55
C ASP A 141 5.05 2.42 -7.02
N ALA A 142 4.34 3.51 -6.74
CA ALA A 142 2.96 3.69 -7.18
C ALA A 142 2.87 3.80 -8.71
N GLN A 143 3.79 4.56 -9.33
CA GLN A 143 3.91 4.70 -10.78
C GLN A 143 4.23 3.36 -11.44
N ALA A 144 5.15 2.57 -10.87
CA ALA A 144 5.47 1.23 -11.36
C ALA A 144 4.24 0.31 -11.36
N GLN A 145 3.49 0.29 -10.26
CA GLN A 145 2.27 -0.51 -10.15
C GLN A 145 1.22 -0.04 -11.16
N ALA A 146 0.99 1.27 -11.27
CA ALA A 146 -0.03 1.81 -12.15
C ALA A 146 0.30 1.54 -13.63
N ALA A 147 1.54 1.79 -14.05
CA ALA A 147 2.02 1.50 -15.40
C ALA A 147 1.89 0.00 -15.74
N ALA A 148 2.26 -0.90 -14.82
CA ALA A 148 2.12 -2.35 -15.06
C ALA A 148 0.64 -2.80 -15.17
N ASN A 149 -0.26 -2.24 -14.36
CA ASN A 149 -1.70 -2.53 -14.48
C ASN A 149 -2.28 -1.95 -15.78
N TYR A 150 -1.84 -0.77 -16.22
CA TYR A 150 -2.23 -0.21 -17.51
C TYR A 150 -1.72 -1.06 -18.68
N GLY A 151 -0.49 -1.56 -18.59
CA GLY A 151 0.06 -2.55 -19.52
C GLY A 151 -0.77 -3.83 -19.60
N ASP A 152 -1.20 -4.41 -18.46
CA ASP A 152 -2.05 -5.61 -18.44
C ASP A 152 -3.45 -5.34 -19.01
N ALA A 153 -4.02 -4.15 -18.77
CA ALA A 153 -5.31 -3.77 -19.34
C ALA A 153 -5.23 -3.60 -20.87
N LEU A 154 -4.18 -2.93 -21.36
CA LEU A 154 -3.90 -2.81 -22.80
C LEU A 154 -3.66 -4.17 -23.47
N ARG A 155 -3.04 -5.12 -22.76
CA ARG A 155 -2.86 -6.51 -23.23
C ARG A 155 -4.21 -7.19 -23.49
N LEU A 156 -5.20 -7.01 -22.61
CA LEU A 156 -6.56 -7.56 -22.79
C LEU A 156 -7.27 -6.98 -24.02
N LEU A 157 -6.93 -5.76 -24.44
CA LEU A 157 -7.39 -5.14 -25.68
C LEU A 157 -6.51 -5.48 -26.90
N HIS A 158 -5.59 -6.44 -26.78
CA HIS A 158 -4.62 -6.84 -27.81
C HIS A 158 -3.70 -5.70 -28.31
N ARG A 159 -3.53 -4.62 -27.52
CA ARG A 159 -2.60 -3.52 -27.82
C ARG A 159 -1.19 -3.83 -27.32
N LEU A 160 -0.62 -4.95 -27.80
CA LEU A 160 0.56 -5.59 -27.22
C LEU A 160 1.85 -4.75 -27.28
N ASP A 161 1.97 -3.85 -28.24
CA ASP A 161 3.14 -2.96 -28.35
C ASP A 161 3.07 -1.81 -27.34
N VAL A 162 1.89 -1.21 -27.18
CA VAL A 162 1.67 -0.17 -26.17
C VAL A 162 1.77 -0.78 -24.77
N ALA A 163 1.24 -1.99 -24.57
CA ALA A 163 1.41 -2.73 -23.32
C ALA A 163 2.90 -2.91 -22.96
N LYS A 164 3.75 -3.28 -23.94
CA LYS A 164 5.20 -3.42 -23.72
C LYS A 164 5.85 -2.09 -23.29
N GLN A 165 5.44 -0.97 -23.87
CA GLN A 165 5.96 0.35 -23.48
C GLN A 165 5.61 0.64 -22.01
N GLN A 166 4.41 0.29 -21.56
CA GLN A 166 4.00 0.49 -20.17
C GLN A 166 4.77 -0.42 -19.20
N PHE A 167 5.06 -1.67 -19.56
CA PHE A 167 5.95 -2.51 -18.74
C PHE A 167 7.39 -1.98 -18.69
N THR A 168 7.90 -1.43 -19.80
CA THR A 168 9.21 -0.78 -19.83
C THR A 168 9.24 0.44 -18.90
N ALA A 169 8.18 1.25 -18.90
CA ALA A 169 8.02 2.36 -17.96
C ALA A 169 7.95 1.86 -16.51
N ALA A 170 7.16 0.81 -16.24
CA ALA A 170 7.05 0.21 -14.91
C ALA A 170 8.40 -0.27 -14.36
N ILE A 171 9.22 -0.94 -15.18
CA ILE A 171 10.59 -1.35 -14.82
C ILE A 171 11.48 -0.13 -14.54
N SER A 172 11.33 0.94 -15.33
CA SER A 172 12.09 2.18 -15.12
C SER A 172 11.71 2.87 -13.81
N TYR A 173 10.44 2.84 -13.42
CA TYR A 173 9.97 3.32 -12.13
C TYR A 173 10.49 2.46 -10.97
N LEU A 174 10.49 1.13 -11.10
CA LEU A 174 11.05 0.21 -10.08
C LEU A 174 12.51 0.52 -9.74
N ALA A 175 13.32 0.94 -10.71
CA ALA A 175 14.71 1.29 -10.49
C ALA A 175 14.89 2.48 -9.52
N ASN A 176 13.86 3.32 -9.38
CA ASN A 176 13.82 4.45 -8.44
C ASN A 176 12.87 4.20 -7.25
N GLY A 177 12.27 3.01 -7.18
CA GLY A 177 11.33 2.61 -6.15
C GLY A 177 12.00 2.25 -4.83
N THR A 178 11.20 1.78 -3.88
CA THR A 178 11.72 1.36 -2.56
C THR A 178 12.53 0.06 -2.60
N GLY A 179 12.55 -0.63 -3.75
CA GLY A 179 13.15 -1.95 -3.90
C GLY A 179 12.31 -3.08 -3.29
N ARG A 180 11.06 -2.81 -2.89
CA ARG A 180 10.15 -3.81 -2.30
C ARG A 180 9.93 -4.99 -3.26
N PRO A 181 10.32 -6.23 -2.86
CA PRO A 181 10.21 -7.41 -3.73
C PRO A 181 8.79 -7.64 -4.24
N ARG A 182 7.78 -7.41 -3.40
CA ARG A 182 6.36 -7.56 -3.78
C ARG A 182 5.96 -6.74 -5.01
N ILE A 183 6.51 -5.53 -5.16
CA ILE A 183 6.16 -4.63 -6.26
C ILE A 183 6.82 -5.12 -7.54
N ALA A 184 8.11 -5.45 -7.47
CA ALA A 184 8.85 -6.06 -8.58
C ALA A 184 8.21 -7.37 -9.05
N SER A 185 7.87 -8.28 -8.14
CA SER A 185 7.12 -9.52 -8.46
C SER A 185 5.76 -9.23 -9.09
N GLY A 186 5.07 -8.18 -8.62
CA GLY A 186 3.81 -7.74 -9.18
C GLY A 186 3.94 -7.34 -10.65
N VAL A 187 4.94 -6.53 -10.97
CA VAL A 187 5.26 -6.10 -12.36
C VAL A 187 5.67 -7.30 -13.21
N ALA A 188 6.63 -8.09 -12.74
CA ALA A 188 7.15 -9.28 -13.44
C ALA A 188 6.03 -10.28 -13.79
N ARG A 189 5.12 -10.56 -12.84
CA ARG A 189 3.97 -11.44 -13.06
C ARG A 189 3.01 -10.94 -14.14
N LEU A 190 2.82 -9.62 -14.23
CA LEU A 190 1.95 -9.03 -15.26
C LEU A 190 2.64 -9.01 -16.63
N GLU A 191 3.94 -8.71 -16.67
CA GLU A 191 4.73 -8.75 -17.91
C GLU A 191 4.85 -10.18 -18.47
N ALA A 192 4.97 -11.20 -17.61
CA ALA A 192 4.98 -12.59 -18.05
C ALA A 192 3.70 -13.00 -18.81
N ARG A 193 2.55 -12.37 -18.48
CA ARG A 193 1.30 -12.57 -19.23
C ARG A 193 1.39 -11.99 -20.64
N LEU A 194 2.03 -10.82 -20.78
CA LEU A 194 2.29 -10.22 -22.09
C LEU A 194 3.22 -11.10 -22.93
N LEU A 195 4.31 -11.61 -22.33
CA LEU A 195 5.24 -12.53 -23.00
C LEU A 195 4.53 -13.80 -23.48
N LYS A 196 3.67 -14.38 -22.63
CA LYS A 196 2.82 -15.52 -23.01
C LYS A 196 1.92 -15.21 -24.21
N ASP A 197 1.26 -14.06 -24.22
CA ASP A 197 0.37 -13.65 -25.32
C ASP A 197 1.14 -13.38 -26.63
N LYS A 198 2.43 -13.04 -26.54
CA LYS A 198 3.34 -12.92 -27.68
C LYS A 198 3.98 -14.25 -28.13
N GLY A 199 3.74 -15.35 -27.41
CA GLY A 199 4.32 -16.67 -27.70
C GLY A 199 5.72 -16.91 -27.13
N HIS A 200 6.23 -16.00 -26.29
CA HIS A 200 7.54 -16.11 -25.63
C HIS A 200 7.40 -16.88 -24.30
N HIS A 201 7.12 -18.18 -24.38
CA HIS A 201 6.80 -18.98 -23.20
C HIS A 201 7.97 -19.19 -22.23
N ASP A 202 9.18 -19.38 -22.75
CA ASP A 202 10.37 -19.60 -21.92
C ASP A 202 10.71 -18.33 -21.12
N GLU A 203 10.76 -17.17 -21.80
CA GLU A 203 10.98 -15.87 -21.15
C GLU A 203 9.89 -15.55 -20.10
N ALA A 204 8.64 -15.94 -20.38
CA ALA A 204 7.54 -15.78 -19.42
C ALA A 204 7.73 -16.66 -18.18
N LEU A 205 8.26 -17.88 -18.34
CA LEU A 205 8.52 -18.81 -17.24
C LEU A 205 9.66 -18.28 -16.36
N ASP A 206 10.78 -17.88 -16.96
CA ASP A 206 11.93 -17.30 -16.25
C ASP A 206 11.49 -16.09 -15.39
N LEU A 207 10.64 -15.24 -15.95
CA LEU A 207 10.12 -14.06 -15.26
C LEU A 207 9.17 -14.41 -14.10
N LEU A 208 8.38 -15.48 -14.23
CA LEU A 208 7.51 -15.98 -13.16
C LEU A 208 8.31 -16.62 -12.03
N GLU A 209 9.38 -17.36 -12.35
CA GLU A 209 10.27 -17.94 -11.33
C GLU A 209 10.94 -16.84 -10.51
N LEU A 210 11.42 -15.77 -11.15
CA LEU A 210 11.94 -14.58 -10.47
C LEU A 210 10.88 -13.94 -9.56
N ALA A 211 9.64 -13.81 -10.05
CA ALA A 211 8.55 -13.24 -9.27
C ALA A 211 8.20 -14.08 -8.04
N ILE A 212 8.22 -15.42 -8.15
CA ILE A 212 7.95 -16.36 -7.04
C ILE A 212 9.06 -16.29 -5.99
N ALA A 213 10.33 -16.31 -6.39
CA ALA A 213 11.45 -16.21 -5.45
C ALA A 213 11.35 -14.97 -4.55
N ALA A 214 10.98 -13.83 -5.12
CA ALA A 214 10.76 -12.59 -4.39
C ALA A 214 9.50 -12.58 -3.49
N TYR A 215 8.51 -13.46 -3.74
CA TYR A 215 7.40 -13.68 -2.82
C TYR A 215 7.76 -14.58 -1.63
N GLU A 216 8.74 -15.47 -1.76
CA GLU A 216 9.17 -16.36 -0.67
C GLU A 216 10.01 -15.61 0.37
N GLU A 217 10.83 -14.64 -0.05
CA GLU A 217 11.54 -13.72 0.87
C GLU A 217 10.58 -12.85 1.72
N ARG A 218 9.36 -12.59 1.21
CA ARG A 218 8.33 -11.77 1.85
C ARG A 218 7.72 -12.40 3.11
N ASP A 219 7.65 -13.74 3.17
CA ASP A 219 7.08 -14.42 4.33
C ASP A 219 7.91 -14.13 5.59
N GLU A 220 9.17 -13.70 5.44
CA GLU A 220 10.06 -13.30 6.51
C GLU A 220 9.88 -11.83 6.94
N GLU A 221 9.75 -10.90 5.99
CA GLU A 221 9.66 -9.46 6.27
C GLU A 221 8.28 -9.03 6.79
N SER A 222 7.19 -9.61 6.25
CA SER A 222 5.84 -9.37 6.77
C SER A 222 5.65 -9.99 8.17
N ARG A 223 6.29 -11.14 8.43
CA ARG A 223 6.43 -11.68 9.80
C ARG A 223 7.21 -10.71 10.66
N SER A 224 8.31 -10.14 10.18
CA SER A 224 9.14 -9.19 10.93
C SER A 224 8.46 -7.87 11.24
N LEU A 225 7.63 -7.31 10.34
CA LEU A 225 6.88 -6.07 10.61
C LEU A 225 5.73 -6.30 11.60
N LEU A 226 4.98 -7.39 11.44
CA LEU A 226 3.96 -7.78 12.41
C LEU A 226 4.61 -8.12 13.76
N HIS A 227 5.75 -8.81 13.75
CA HIS A 227 6.55 -9.11 14.93
C HIS A 227 7.07 -7.82 15.57
N TRP A 228 7.60 -6.86 14.82
CA TRP A 228 8.03 -5.56 15.33
C TRP A 228 6.86 -4.75 15.90
N MET A 229 5.70 -4.73 15.24
CA MET A 229 4.47 -4.10 15.75
C MET A 229 3.96 -4.81 17.02
N HIS A 230 4.13 -6.13 17.12
CA HIS A 230 3.75 -6.94 18.27
C HIS A 230 4.74 -6.85 19.44
N GLU A 231 6.06 -6.90 19.20
CA GLU A 231 7.14 -6.77 20.19
C GLU A 231 7.24 -5.33 20.73
N SER A 232 7.11 -4.32 19.86
CA SER A 232 7.03 -2.92 20.29
C SER A 232 5.77 -2.63 21.12
N CYS A 233 4.71 -3.44 20.96
CA CYS A 233 3.50 -3.39 21.78
C CYS A 233 3.44 -4.47 22.88
N GLY A 234 4.44 -5.34 22.99
CA GLY A 234 4.37 -6.62 23.71
C GLY A 234 5.72 -7.03 24.27
N ASP A 235 6.00 -6.52 25.46
CA ASP A 235 6.94 -7.05 26.46
C ASP A 235 8.44 -7.11 26.15
N ARG A 236 9.17 -6.16 26.77
CA ARG A 236 10.29 -6.52 27.65
C ARG A 236 9.71 -6.90 29.02
N ILE A 237 9.37 -8.18 29.22
CA ILE A 237 9.38 -8.75 30.57
C ILE A 237 10.82 -9.18 30.82
N GLU A 238 11.64 -8.25 31.30
CA GLU A 238 12.88 -8.61 31.98
C GLU A 238 12.57 -8.65 33.48
N GLY A 239 12.46 -9.88 34.00
CA GLY A 239 12.86 -10.25 35.35
C GLY A 239 12.12 -9.62 36.53
N GLU A 240 10.93 -10.11 36.86
CA GLU A 240 10.56 -10.24 38.27
C GLU A 240 11.15 -11.55 38.77
N GLU A 241 12.30 -11.44 39.46
CA GLU A 241 12.84 -12.52 40.29
C GLU A 241 11.71 -13.07 41.16
N ILE A 242 11.34 -14.33 40.91
CA ILE A 242 10.63 -15.15 41.87
C ILE A 242 11.59 -15.30 43.05
N THR A 243 11.49 -14.43 44.05
CA THR A 243 12.12 -14.66 45.34
C THR A 243 11.47 -15.89 45.93
N ASP A 244 12.25 -16.97 45.99
CA ASP A 244 11.95 -18.20 46.70
C ASP A 244 11.53 -17.89 48.14
N GLY A 245 10.21 -17.90 48.37
CA GLY A 245 9.61 -17.93 49.70
C GLY A 245 9.89 -19.29 50.34
N THR A 246 11.10 -19.45 50.85
CA THR A 246 11.51 -20.62 51.63
C THR A 246 10.69 -20.66 52.92
N THR A 247 9.77 -21.62 52.97
CA THR A 247 9.05 -22.05 54.16
C THR A 247 10.06 -22.55 55.21
N GLN A 248 10.32 -21.78 56.27
CA GLN A 248 10.90 -22.30 57.50
C GLN A 248 9.82 -22.43 58.58
N ASN A 249 9.37 -23.68 58.74
CA ASN A 249 8.86 -24.22 59.99
C ASN A 249 9.90 -23.97 61.11
N GLN A 250 9.49 -23.32 62.19
CA GLN A 250 10.07 -23.57 63.51
C GLN A 250 8.96 -23.79 64.54
N THR A 251 8.92 -25.04 64.98
CA THR A 251 8.40 -25.54 66.24
C THR A 251 8.96 -24.78 67.43
N GLY A 252 8.09 -24.44 68.38
CA GLY A 252 8.43 -23.91 69.70
C GLY A 252 7.18 -23.52 70.46
#